data_AF-A0A960NQL7-F1
#
_entry.id   AF-A0A960NQL7-F1
#
_cell.length_a   1.000
_cell.length_b   1.000
_cell.length_c   1.000
_cell.angle_alpha   90.00
_cell.angle_beta   90.00
_cell.angle_gamma   90.00
#
_symmetry.space_group_name_H-M   'P 1'
#
loop_
_entity.id
_entity.type
_entity.pdbx_description
1 polymer ?
#
loop_
_entity_poly.entity_id
_entity_poly.type
_entity_poly.pdbx_seq_one_letter_code
_entity_poly.pdbx_strand_id
1 'polypeptide(L)'
;MKCTLPLVVTTFTALLLAGCETSGTTARIQEKSATYAALAPEQQQAIQAGAVDIGYTTDMVYLALGKPSKIETKETADGPVTVWTYTRFYPTEAVAETWSVSRYEPANLQVLFYQDKVFDAAIKVERPNYFDFYRDRMSNFEGNATNRGLLGPGPAVPPASTPPGAMPITPPSPTP
;
A
#
# COMPACT_ATOMS: atom_id res chain seq x y z
N MET A 1 27.32 -31.67 -52.32
CA MET A 1 26.21 -31.87 -51.36
C MET A 1 26.48 -30.96 -50.18
N LYS A 2 25.69 -29.89 -50.00
CA LYS A 2 25.93 -28.84 -49.00
C LYS A 2 24.73 -28.84 -48.05
N CYS A 3 24.98 -29.27 -46.81
CA CYS A 3 23.98 -29.39 -45.76
C CYS A 3 23.44 -28.00 -45.36
N THR A 4 22.26 -27.66 -45.86
CA THR A 4 21.45 -26.54 -45.40
C THR A 4 20.76 -26.95 -44.09
N LEU A 5 21.45 -26.78 -42.97
CA LEU A 5 20.89 -27.01 -41.63
C LEU A 5 21.49 -26.04 -40.59
N PRO A 6 21.23 -24.72 -40.70
CA PRO A 6 21.33 -23.88 -39.52
C PRO A 6 20.24 -22.81 -39.44
N LEU A 7 18.97 -23.13 -39.74
CA LEU A 7 17.87 -22.14 -39.64
C LEU A 7 16.72 -22.56 -38.72
N VAL A 8 16.63 -23.84 -38.34
CA VAL A 8 15.52 -24.32 -37.50
C VAL A 8 15.83 -24.21 -35.99
N VAL A 9 17.10 -24.06 -35.60
CA VAL A 9 17.49 -24.08 -34.18
C VAL A 9 17.42 -22.68 -33.53
N THR A 10 17.36 -21.60 -34.31
CA THR A 10 17.38 -20.22 -33.79
C THR A 10 16.00 -19.68 -33.43
N THR A 11 14.94 -20.48 -33.50
CA THR A 11 13.56 -20.05 -33.16
C THR A 11 13.03 -20.64 -31.86
N PHE A 12 13.78 -21.55 -31.21
CA PHE A 12 13.33 -22.19 -29.96
C PHE A 12 13.78 -21.47 -28.67
N THR A 13 14.64 -20.45 -28.79
CA THR A 13 15.23 -19.76 -27.63
C THR A 13 14.44 -18.52 -27.19
N ALA A 14 13.42 -18.08 -27.94
CA ALA A 14 12.69 -16.85 -27.62
C ALA A 14 11.50 -17.02 -26.65
N LEU A 15 11.14 -18.24 -26.25
CA LEU A 15 9.97 -18.49 -25.38
C LEU A 15 10.27 -18.68 -23.89
N LEU A 16 11.54 -18.59 -23.48
CA LEU A 16 11.95 -18.84 -22.09
C LEU A 16 12.08 -17.55 -21.24
N LEU A 17 11.73 -16.38 -21.77
CA LEU A 17 11.74 -15.11 -21.01
C LEU A 17 10.40 -14.77 -20.33
N ALA A 18 9.38 -15.63 -20.40
CA ALA A 18 8.18 -15.49 -19.57
C ALA A 18 8.37 -16.19 -18.21
N GLY A 19 9.47 -15.90 -17.52
CA GLY A 19 9.58 -16.13 -16.07
C GLY A 19 8.74 -15.09 -15.35
N CYS A 20 7.42 -15.13 -15.57
CA CYS A 20 6.49 -14.21 -14.94
C CYS A 20 6.46 -14.53 -13.44
N GLU A 21 6.55 -13.52 -12.60
CA GLU A 21 6.42 -13.56 -11.14
C GLU A 21 5.00 -13.97 -10.68
N THR A 22 4.42 -14.99 -11.31
CA THR A 22 3.05 -15.50 -11.07
C THR A 22 3.04 -16.76 -10.22
N SER A 23 4.20 -17.25 -9.75
CA SER A 23 4.33 -18.55 -9.08
C SER A 23 3.38 -18.70 -7.88
N GLY A 24 3.17 -17.61 -7.13
CA GLY A 24 2.26 -17.60 -5.99
C GLY A 24 0.78 -17.62 -6.37
N THR A 25 0.36 -16.78 -7.32
CA THR A 25 -1.04 -16.64 -7.72
C THR A 25 -1.51 -17.84 -8.53
N THR A 26 -0.69 -18.37 -9.45
CA THR A 26 -1.03 -19.56 -10.26
C THR A 26 -1.27 -20.79 -9.38
N ALA A 27 -0.45 -20.99 -8.33
CA ALA A 27 -0.64 -22.09 -7.38
C ALA A 27 -2.01 -22.01 -6.69
N ARG A 28 -2.40 -20.82 -6.21
CA ARG A 28 -3.69 -20.59 -5.54
C ARG A 28 -4.87 -20.74 -6.51
N ILE A 29 -4.72 -20.24 -7.75
CA ILE A 29 -5.73 -20.44 -8.80
C ILE A 29 -5.94 -21.93 -9.06
N GLN A 30 -4.88 -22.72 -9.07
CA GLN A 30 -5.00 -24.17 -9.24
C GLN A 30 -5.72 -24.83 -8.05
N GLU A 31 -5.44 -24.41 -6.82
CA GLU A 31 -6.14 -24.87 -5.61
C GLU A 31 -7.64 -24.56 -5.64
N LYS A 32 -8.03 -23.38 -6.12
CA LYS A 32 -9.41 -22.88 -6.14
C LYS A 32 -9.91 -22.68 -7.57
N SER A 33 -9.57 -23.62 -8.46
CA SER A 33 -9.81 -23.50 -9.91
C SER A 33 -11.28 -23.38 -10.27
N ALA A 34 -12.16 -24.10 -9.58
CA ALA A 34 -13.61 -24.01 -9.78
C ALA A 34 -14.15 -22.61 -9.44
N THR A 35 -13.69 -22.02 -8.33
CA THR A 35 -14.06 -20.64 -7.94
C THR A 35 -13.56 -19.66 -8.98
N TYR A 36 -12.29 -19.76 -9.38
CA TYR A 36 -11.69 -18.86 -10.36
C TYR A 36 -12.36 -18.92 -11.74
N ALA A 37 -12.71 -20.14 -12.20
CA ALA A 37 -13.40 -20.35 -13.48
C ALA A 37 -14.82 -19.76 -13.51
N ALA A 38 -15.46 -19.61 -12.34
CA ALA A 38 -16.79 -19.02 -12.22
C ALA A 38 -16.77 -17.48 -12.19
N LEU A 39 -15.59 -16.85 -12.07
CA LEU A 39 -15.45 -15.40 -12.01
C LEU A 39 -15.59 -14.74 -13.38
N ALA A 40 -16.07 -13.50 -13.38
CA ALA A 40 -16.06 -12.67 -14.59
C ALA A 40 -14.62 -12.39 -15.05
N PRO A 41 -14.38 -12.18 -16.36
CA PRO A 41 -13.04 -11.89 -16.89
C PRO A 41 -12.35 -10.70 -16.21
N GLU A 42 -13.12 -9.66 -15.86
CA GLU A 42 -12.63 -8.48 -15.15
C GLU A 42 -12.15 -8.83 -13.73
N GLN A 43 -12.89 -9.69 -13.02
CA GLN A 43 -12.51 -10.16 -11.68
C GLN A 43 -11.27 -11.06 -11.73
N GLN A 44 -11.15 -11.89 -12.77
CA GLN A 44 -9.97 -12.71 -13.01
C GLN A 44 -8.72 -11.85 -13.21
N GLN A 45 -8.82 -10.79 -14.01
CA GLN A 45 -7.72 -9.84 -14.21
C GLN A 45 -7.35 -9.11 -12.91
N ALA A 46 -8.34 -8.67 -12.13
CA ALA A 46 -8.11 -8.04 -10.83
C ALA A 46 -7.37 -8.98 -9.86
N ILE A 47 -7.77 -10.26 -9.79
CA ILE A 47 -7.12 -11.28 -8.96
C ILE A 47 -5.68 -11.52 -9.43
N GLN A 48 -5.45 -11.61 -10.74
CA GLN A 48 -4.10 -11.74 -11.29
C GLN A 48 -3.21 -10.53 -10.95
N ALA A 49 -3.80 -9.33 -10.89
CA ALA A 49 -3.13 -8.10 -10.48
C ALA A 49 -2.94 -7.97 -8.96
N GLY A 50 -3.44 -8.93 -8.16
CA GLY A 50 -3.41 -8.86 -6.70
C GLY A 50 -4.33 -7.79 -6.12
N ALA A 51 -5.30 -7.32 -6.90
CA ALA A 51 -6.28 -6.33 -6.46
C ALA A 51 -7.47 -7.02 -5.78
N VAL A 52 -8.00 -6.34 -4.76
CA VAL A 52 -9.18 -6.77 -4.01
C VAL A 52 -10.18 -5.63 -4.04
N ASP A 53 -11.45 -5.96 -4.26
CA ASP A 53 -12.54 -4.99 -4.32
C ASP A 53 -13.63 -5.32 -3.31
N ILE A 54 -14.49 -4.34 -3.04
CA ILE A 54 -15.65 -4.46 -2.17
C ILE A 54 -16.60 -5.52 -2.76
N GLY A 55 -17.15 -6.37 -1.90
CA GLY A 55 -18.06 -7.44 -2.25
C GLY A 55 -17.37 -8.75 -2.65
N TYR A 56 -16.04 -8.77 -2.80
CA TYR A 56 -15.28 -9.99 -3.04
C TYR A 56 -15.45 -10.97 -1.88
N THR A 57 -15.48 -12.26 -2.19
CA THR A 57 -15.55 -13.30 -1.15
C THR A 57 -14.18 -13.60 -0.57
N THR A 58 -14.15 -14.24 0.60
CA THR A 58 -12.88 -14.68 1.22
C THR A 58 -12.03 -15.53 0.27
N ASP A 59 -12.66 -16.37 -0.55
CA ASP A 59 -11.97 -17.17 -1.57
C ASP A 59 -11.33 -16.32 -2.67
N MET A 60 -11.99 -15.25 -3.12
CA MET A 60 -11.43 -14.33 -4.11
C MET A 60 -10.23 -13.57 -3.53
N VAL A 61 -10.31 -13.16 -2.27
CA VAL A 61 -9.18 -12.51 -1.57
C VAL A 61 -8.03 -13.49 -1.39
N TYR A 62 -8.31 -14.74 -1.04
CA TYR A 62 -7.30 -15.79 -0.96
C TYR A 62 -6.62 -16.03 -2.32
N LEU A 63 -7.37 -16.03 -3.41
CA LEU A 63 -6.81 -16.14 -4.75
C LEU A 63 -5.84 -14.98 -5.05
N ALA A 64 -6.25 -13.74 -4.78
CA ALA A 64 -5.46 -12.54 -5.06
C ALA A 64 -4.23 -12.40 -4.15
N LEU A 65 -4.42 -12.48 -2.84
CA LEU A 65 -3.41 -12.11 -1.82
C LEU A 65 -2.80 -13.33 -1.12
N GLY A 66 -3.49 -14.47 -1.13
CA GLY A 66 -3.04 -15.68 -0.46
C GLY A 66 -3.38 -15.68 1.03
N LYS A 67 -2.65 -16.49 1.79
CA LYS A 67 -2.89 -16.68 3.20
C LYS A 67 -2.53 -15.42 3.99
N PRO A 68 -3.45 -14.90 4.84
CA PRO A 68 -3.16 -13.76 5.69
C PRO A 68 -2.17 -14.13 6.80
N SER A 69 -1.45 -13.13 7.30
CA SER A 69 -0.56 -13.28 8.46
C SER A 69 -1.34 -13.49 9.75
N LYS A 70 -2.51 -12.87 9.87
CA LYS A 70 -3.38 -12.95 11.06
C LYS A 70 -4.85 -12.91 10.66
N ILE A 71 -5.68 -13.69 11.34
CA ILE A 71 -7.14 -13.68 11.22
C ILE A 71 -7.72 -13.41 12.60
N GLU A 72 -8.60 -12.43 12.71
CA GLU A 72 -9.29 -12.07 13.95
C GLU A 72 -10.79 -11.93 13.66
N THR A 73 -11.64 -12.45 14.55
CA THR A 73 -13.08 -12.20 14.49
C THR A 73 -13.45 -11.24 15.61
N LYS A 74 -14.16 -10.17 15.25
CA LYS A 74 -14.63 -9.12 16.17
C LYS A 74 -16.14 -9.10 16.19
N GLU A 75 -16.71 -9.24 17.37
CA GLU A 75 -18.15 -9.03 17.57
C GLU A 75 -18.44 -7.53 17.55
N THR A 76 -19.31 -7.10 16.63
CA THR A 76 -19.75 -5.70 16.48
C THR A 76 -21.26 -5.63 16.69
N ALA A 77 -21.81 -4.44 16.95
CA ALA A 77 -23.26 -4.25 17.12
C ALA A 77 -24.08 -4.77 15.92
N ASP A 78 -23.52 -4.68 14.70
CA ASP A 78 -24.15 -5.13 13.47
C ASP A 78 -23.90 -6.62 13.15
N GLY A 79 -23.06 -7.31 13.94
CA GLY A 79 -22.71 -8.72 13.77
C GLY A 79 -21.20 -9.00 13.79
N PRO A 80 -20.81 -10.27 13.62
CA PRO A 80 -19.40 -10.67 13.63
C PRO A 80 -18.69 -10.20 12.35
N VAL A 81 -17.56 -9.54 12.53
CA VAL A 81 -16.66 -9.07 11.46
C VAL A 81 -15.36 -9.85 11.51
N THR A 82 -14.96 -10.44 10.39
CA THR A 82 -13.68 -11.13 10.27
C THR A 82 -12.65 -10.18 9.67
N VAL A 83 -11.50 -10.02 10.32
CA VAL A 83 -10.41 -9.14 9.91
C VAL A 83 -9.21 -9.99 9.54
N TRP A 84 -8.78 -9.89 8.30
CA TRP A 84 -7.53 -10.49 7.81
C TRP A 84 -6.45 -9.43 7.76
N THR A 85 -5.29 -9.71 8.36
CA THR A 85 -4.13 -8.82 8.34
C THR A 85 -2.99 -9.47 7.58
N TYR A 86 -2.46 -8.75 6.60
CA TYR A 86 -1.25 -9.07 5.86
C TYR A 86 -0.16 -8.12 6.33
N THR A 87 0.85 -8.67 7.01
CA THR A 87 2.03 -7.92 7.45
C THR A 87 3.06 -7.87 6.34
N ARG A 88 3.77 -6.74 6.19
CA ARG A 88 4.75 -6.52 5.12
C ARG A 88 4.18 -6.75 3.73
N PHE A 89 2.99 -6.24 3.50
CA PHE A 89 2.33 -6.23 2.21
C PHE A 89 3.03 -5.24 1.27
N TYR A 90 3.38 -5.72 0.08
CA TYR A 90 3.91 -4.92 -1.02
C TYR A 90 2.83 -4.80 -2.09
N PRO A 91 2.24 -3.61 -2.29
CA PRO A 91 1.19 -3.44 -3.29
C PRO A 91 1.75 -3.60 -4.69
N THR A 92 0.98 -4.17 -5.60
CA THR A 92 1.31 -4.16 -7.04
C THR A 92 1.17 -2.75 -7.61
N GLU A 93 1.58 -2.55 -8.86
CA GLU A 93 1.42 -1.26 -9.56
C GLU A 93 0.00 -0.72 -9.47
N ALA A 94 -0.95 -1.55 -9.89
CA ALA A 94 -2.35 -1.21 -9.91
C ALA A 94 -2.87 -0.84 -8.52
N VAL A 95 -2.49 -1.60 -7.49
CA VAL A 95 -2.94 -1.35 -6.11
C VAL A 95 -2.28 -0.09 -5.53
N ALA A 96 -1.00 0.13 -5.80
CA ALA A 96 -0.26 1.29 -5.32
C ALA A 96 -0.83 2.59 -5.89
N GLU A 97 -1.18 2.60 -7.18
CA GLU A 97 -1.83 3.74 -7.83
C GLU A 97 -3.24 3.96 -7.29
N THR A 98 -4.06 2.90 -7.22
CA THR A 98 -5.46 2.99 -6.77
C THR A 98 -5.56 3.55 -5.35
N TRP A 99 -4.65 3.17 -4.47
CA TRP A 99 -4.67 3.59 -3.06
C TRP A 99 -3.68 4.71 -2.76
N SER A 100 -2.98 5.24 -3.77
CA SER A 100 -2.00 6.33 -3.63
C SER A 100 -0.94 6.04 -2.57
N VAL A 101 -0.41 4.82 -2.54
CA VAL A 101 0.63 4.35 -1.59
C VAL A 101 1.95 4.04 -2.28
N SER A 102 3.06 4.08 -1.53
CA SER A 102 4.36 3.67 -2.05
C SER A 102 4.43 2.16 -2.26
N ARG A 103 4.90 1.71 -3.43
CA ARG A 103 5.21 0.30 -3.69
C ARG A 103 6.42 -0.19 -2.89
N TYR A 104 7.35 0.71 -2.59
CA TYR A 104 8.66 0.35 -2.05
C TYR A 104 8.67 0.28 -0.52
N GLU A 105 7.59 0.73 0.13
CA GLU A 105 7.44 0.70 1.57
C GLU A 105 6.51 -0.46 1.96
N PRO A 106 6.97 -1.40 2.82
CA PRO A 106 6.08 -2.43 3.33
C PRO A 106 4.99 -1.80 4.19
N ALA A 107 3.76 -2.26 4.03
CA ALA A 107 2.63 -1.80 4.82
C ALA A 107 1.86 -2.98 5.41
N ASN A 108 0.99 -2.69 6.39
CA ASN A 108 0.04 -3.66 6.89
C ASN A 108 -1.29 -3.48 6.15
N LEU A 109 -1.69 -4.47 5.37
CA LEU A 109 -3.00 -4.48 4.73
C LEU A 109 -4.00 -5.21 5.65
N GLN A 110 -5.11 -4.55 5.95
CA GLN A 110 -6.24 -5.15 6.66
C GLN A 110 -7.43 -5.26 5.71
N VAL A 111 -7.98 -6.46 5.56
CA VAL A 111 -9.20 -6.72 4.79
C VAL A 111 -10.28 -7.17 5.76
N LEU A 112 -11.40 -6.48 5.76
CA LEU A 112 -12.51 -6.72 6.67
C LEU A 112 -13.67 -7.36 5.91
N PHE A 113 -14.18 -8.45 6.48
CA PHE A 113 -15.25 -9.25 5.94
C PHE A 113 -16.49 -9.18 6.83
N TYR A 114 -17.64 -9.00 6.20
CA TYR A 114 -18.95 -9.10 6.81
C TYR A 114 -19.77 -10.09 5.98
N GLN A 115 -20.29 -11.14 6.63
CA GLN A 115 -20.99 -12.25 5.95
C GLN A 115 -20.22 -12.82 4.73
N ASP A 116 -18.91 -13.08 4.91
CA ASP A 116 -17.99 -13.59 3.88
C ASP A 116 -17.66 -12.61 2.72
N LYS A 117 -18.16 -11.37 2.76
CA LYS A 117 -17.86 -10.36 1.75
C LYS A 117 -16.96 -9.26 2.27
N VAL A 118 -15.99 -8.85 1.46
CA VAL A 118 -15.19 -7.65 1.73
C VAL A 118 -16.13 -6.46 1.81
N PHE A 119 -16.13 -5.76 2.93
CA PHE A 119 -16.87 -4.50 3.07
C PHE A 119 -15.92 -3.31 3.23
N ASP A 120 -14.69 -3.57 3.70
CA ASP A 120 -13.66 -2.54 3.85
C ASP A 120 -12.25 -3.16 3.69
N ALA A 121 -11.33 -2.39 3.14
CA ALA A 121 -9.93 -2.76 2.98
C ALA A 121 -9.04 -1.52 3.18
N ALA A 122 -8.08 -1.62 4.09
CA ALA A 122 -7.24 -0.50 4.48
C ALA A 122 -5.75 -0.88 4.49
N ILE A 123 -4.93 -0.08 3.81
CA ILE A 123 -3.47 -0.11 3.97
C ILE A 123 -3.05 0.84 5.09
N LYS A 124 -2.38 0.29 6.10
CA LYS A 124 -1.69 1.03 7.14
C LYS A 124 -0.20 0.96 6.87
N VAL A 125 0.35 2.04 6.30
CA VAL A 125 1.81 2.16 6.13
C VAL A 125 2.43 2.30 7.52
N GLU A 126 3.24 1.32 7.93
CA GLU A 126 4.10 1.43 9.11
C GLU A 126 5.22 2.43 8.80
N ARG A 127 4.90 3.72 8.75
CA ARG A 127 5.95 4.73 8.82
C ARG A 127 6.47 4.71 10.25
N PRO A 128 7.74 4.39 10.52
CA PRO A 128 8.35 4.98 11.69
C PRO A 128 8.27 6.49 11.45
N ASN A 129 7.47 7.18 12.24
CA ASN A 129 7.22 8.60 12.03
C ASN A 129 8.58 9.29 12.12
N TYR A 130 9.19 9.64 10.99
CA TYR A 130 10.44 10.41 10.99
C TYR A 130 10.22 11.68 11.83
N PHE A 131 9.02 12.28 11.72
CA PHE A 131 8.56 13.36 12.58
C PHE A 131 8.49 13.04 14.08
N ASP A 132 8.22 11.80 14.52
CA ASP A 132 8.29 11.45 15.95
C ASP A 132 9.73 11.39 16.44
N PHE A 133 10.67 10.93 15.61
CA PHE A 133 12.09 10.97 15.93
C PHE A 133 12.60 12.41 16.09
N TYR A 134 12.13 13.35 15.25
CA TYR A 134 12.44 14.77 15.41
C TYR A 134 11.68 15.43 16.55
N ARG A 135 10.40 15.09 16.77
CA ARG A 135 9.57 15.64 17.87
C ARG A 135 10.16 15.27 19.22
N ASP A 136 10.57 14.01 19.40
CA ASP A 136 11.17 13.53 20.65
C ASP A 136 12.57 14.13 20.89
N ARG A 137 13.34 14.35 19.81
CA ARG A 137 14.62 15.07 19.92
C ARG A 137 14.40 16.56 20.25
N MET A 138 13.39 17.21 19.68
CA MET A 138 13.07 18.62 19.98
C MET A 138 12.56 18.81 21.41
N SER A 139 11.69 17.92 21.92
CA SER A 139 11.23 17.98 23.31
C SER A 139 12.36 17.73 24.32
N ASN A 140 13.33 16.88 23.97
CA ASN A 140 14.54 16.68 24.78
C ASN A 140 15.51 17.87 24.74
N PHE A 141 15.52 18.66 23.65
CA PHE A 141 16.26 19.93 23.59
C PHE A 141 15.61 21.00 24.46
N GLU A 142 14.29 21.16 24.41
CA GLU A 142 13.55 22.10 25.26
C GLU A 142 13.60 21.72 26.75
N GLY A 143 13.52 20.42 27.07
CA GLY A 143 13.66 19.91 28.44
C GLY A 143 15.06 20.10 29.03
N ASN A 144 16.10 20.06 28.21
CA ASN A 144 17.49 20.31 28.62
C ASN A 144 17.81 21.81 28.74
N ALA A 145 17.26 22.65 27.86
CA ALA A 145 17.41 24.12 27.93
C ALA A 145 16.77 24.72 29.18
N THR A 146 15.70 24.11 29.70
CA THR A 146 15.01 24.58 30.91
C THR A 146 15.77 24.22 32.20
N ASN A 147 16.63 23.20 32.18
CA ASN A 147 17.33 22.69 33.37
C ASN A 147 18.78 23.19 33.55
N ARG A 148 19.33 23.87 32.54
CA ARG A 148 20.63 24.56 32.64
C ARG A 148 20.39 26.02 32.29
N GLY A 149 20.41 26.89 33.30
CA GLY A 149 20.38 28.35 33.15
C GLY A 149 21.60 28.91 32.42
N LEU A 150 21.79 28.46 31.19
CA LEU A 150 22.90 28.76 30.30
C LEU A 150 22.31 28.76 28.90
N LEU A 151 21.85 29.92 28.43
CA LEU A 151 21.99 30.41 27.06
C LEU A 151 21.38 31.83 27.04
N GLY A 152 22.21 32.81 26.72
CA GLY A 152 21.79 34.17 26.37
C GLY A 152 20.97 34.19 25.07
N PRO A 153 20.66 35.38 24.51
CA PRO A 153 19.82 35.47 23.32
C PRO A 153 20.41 34.64 22.19
N GLY A 154 19.68 33.59 21.77
CA GLY A 154 20.01 32.79 20.60
C GLY A 154 20.01 33.66 19.33
N PRO A 155 20.68 33.22 18.26
CA PRO A 155 20.70 33.99 17.01
C PRO A 155 19.28 34.21 16.51
N ALA A 156 18.98 35.45 16.13
CA ALA A 156 17.69 35.85 15.59
C ALA A 156 17.31 34.92 14.42
N VAL A 157 16.14 34.29 14.53
CA VAL A 157 15.51 33.57 13.44
C VAL A 157 15.32 34.56 12.29
N PRO A 158 15.87 34.32 11.08
CA PRO A 158 15.55 35.18 9.95
C PRO A 158 14.05 35.05 9.67
N PRO A 159 13.32 36.17 9.43
CA PRO A 159 11.91 36.10 9.12
C PRO A 159 11.70 35.24 7.88
N ALA A 160 10.68 34.38 7.95
CA ALA A 160 10.27 33.48 6.87
C ALA A 160 10.21 34.25 5.54
N SER A 161 11.03 33.83 4.57
CA SER A 161 10.91 34.28 3.20
C SER A 161 9.54 33.85 2.67
N THR A 162 8.68 34.84 2.46
CA THR A 162 7.36 34.70 1.83
C THR A 162 7.50 33.95 0.50
N PRO A 163 6.65 32.95 0.20
CA PRO A 163 6.59 32.35 -1.13
C PRO A 163 6.30 33.43 -2.19
N PRO A 164 7.00 33.46 -3.33
CA PRO A 164 6.71 34.42 -4.38
C PRO A 164 5.34 34.09 -4.98
N GLY A 165 4.33 34.91 -4.70
CA GLY A 165 3.00 34.80 -5.33
C GLY A 165 1.80 35.09 -4.44
N ALA A 166 1.95 35.29 -3.13
CA ALA A 166 0.83 35.70 -2.28
C ALA A 166 0.55 37.21 -2.46
N MET A 167 -0.41 37.54 -3.31
CA MET A 167 -0.96 38.91 -3.38
C MET A 167 -1.63 39.28 -2.05
N PRO A 168 -1.40 40.50 -1.51
CA PRO A 168 -2.00 40.92 -0.27
C PRO A 168 -3.50 41.19 -0.46
N ILE A 169 -4.34 40.40 0.20
CA ILE A 169 -5.75 40.75 0.41
C ILE A 169 -5.82 41.88 1.44
N THR A 170 -6.19 43.08 0.99
CA THR A 170 -6.40 44.24 1.85
C THR A 170 -7.68 44.02 2.67
N PRO A 171 -7.65 44.06 4.01
CA PRO A 171 -8.88 44.04 4.80
C PRO A 171 -9.63 45.38 4.64
N PRO A 172 -10.97 45.37 4.56
CA PRO A 172 -11.74 46.60 4.39
C PRO A 172 -11.63 47.50 5.63
N SER A 173 -11.37 48.79 5.36
CA SER A 173 -11.30 49.86 6.36
C SER A 173 -12.63 50.01 7.11
N PRO A 174 -12.63 50.22 8.44
CA PRO A 174 -13.84 50.64 9.14
C PRO A 174 -14.18 52.08 8.71
N THR A 175 -15.41 52.28 8.24
CA THR A 175 -16.01 53.59 7.92
C THR A 175 -16.55 54.21 9.23
N PRO A 176 -16.68 55.55 9.31
CA PRO A 176 -16.59 56.33 10.55
C PRO A 176 -17.80 56.25 11.48
#